data_AF-A0A2V5U3N6-F1
#
_entry.id   AF-A0A2V5U3N6-F1
#
_cell.length_a   1.000
_cell.length_b   1.000
_cell.length_c   1.000
_cell.angle_alpha   90.00
_cell.angle_beta   90.00
_cell.angle_gamma   90.00
#
_symmetry.space_group_name_H-M   'P 1'
#
loop_
_entity.id
_entity.type
_entity.pdbx_description
1 polymer ?
#
loop_
_entity_poly.entity_id
_entity_poly.type
_entity_poly.pdbx_seq_one_letter_code
_entity_poly.pdbx_strand_id
1 'polypeptide(L)'
;MKPLFKPAATEVFAGGVAQLPSPWAHAAHKPVFIAFLVCFAIAWTALLLGGSPSEDWPWLNGLFWLLAATTSLTGLARRLPEQNVFIAATLIVAVSFGIAIMAEKTGPRTYTAALGEKILGVPWPIPLFWLAVTVNGRGVARLIMRPWRKTTYYGFWVIGLTCLLAVLFDSGLEPFATRVKHYWFWETHGNIPSWYSAPWVNFLGWFAVALGILGFTTPWLINKQPVKQPTDYHPLVLWLLLNSYFTTGNALEQLWHAVAFSLVANLIVAVYAVRGARW
;
A
#
# COMPACT_ATOMS: atom_id res chain seq x y z
N MET A 1 39.00 8.16 -18.80
CA MET A 1 37.58 7.77 -18.66
C MET A 1 36.82 8.95 -18.11
N LYS A 2 35.81 9.47 -18.82
CA LYS A 2 34.95 10.56 -18.30
C LYS A 2 33.99 9.98 -17.25
N PRO A 3 33.87 10.57 -16.05
CA PRO A 3 32.92 10.08 -15.06
C PRO A 3 31.50 10.26 -15.60
N LEU A 4 30.74 9.16 -15.64
CA LEU A 4 29.37 9.10 -16.19
C LEU A 4 28.34 9.85 -15.32
N PHE A 5 28.75 10.31 -14.13
CA PHE A 5 27.90 11.01 -13.19
C PHE A 5 28.52 12.36 -12.84
N LYS A 6 27.82 13.43 -13.25
CA LYS A 6 28.06 14.78 -12.75
C LYS A 6 27.38 14.85 -11.37
N PRO A 7 28.10 14.99 -10.24
CA PRO A 7 27.46 15.12 -8.95
C PRO A 7 26.56 16.37 -8.98
N ALA A 8 25.34 16.23 -8.44
CA ALA A 8 24.44 17.36 -8.27
C ALA A 8 25.11 18.42 -7.39
N ALA A 9 24.87 19.70 -7.68
CA ALA A 9 25.42 20.80 -6.91
C ALA A 9 25.05 20.63 -5.43
N THR A 10 26.06 20.55 -4.57
CA THR A 10 25.90 20.59 -3.12
C THR A 10 25.49 22.00 -2.73
N GLU A 11 24.18 22.28 -2.72
CA GLU A 11 23.65 23.46 -2.07
C GLU A 11 23.87 23.33 -0.56
N VAL A 12 24.83 24.10 -0.06
CA VAL A 12 25.13 24.20 1.38
C VAL A 12 24.03 25.04 2.02
N PHE A 13 23.00 24.39 2.56
CA PHE A 13 22.02 25.05 3.42
C PHE A 13 22.68 25.41 4.76
N ALA A 14 22.51 26.66 5.19
CA ALA A 14 23.17 27.26 6.36
C ALA A 14 22.75 26.71 7.75
N GLY A 15 22.20 25.48 7.83
CA GLY A 15 21.63 24.91 9.06
C GLY A 15 21.94 23.43 9.29
N GLY A 16 23.04 22.93 8.73
CA GLY A 16 23.37 21.50 8.70
C GLY A 16 23.06 20.90 7.34
N VAL A 17 23.95 20.01 6.88
CA VAL A 17 23.86 19.39 5.55
C VAL A 17 22.50 18.72 5.43
N ALA A 18 21.64 19.28 4.56
CA ALA A 18 20.39 18.63 4.23
C ALA A 18 20.76 17.29 3.60
N GLN A 19 20.39 16.16 4.21
CA GLN A 19 20.73 14.87 3.62
C GLN A 19 19.94 14.76 2.32
N LEU A 20 20.65 14.92 1.19
CA LEU A 20 20.06 14.91 -0.12
C LEU A 20 19.36 13.57 -0.34
N PRO A 21 18.18 13.57 -1.00
CA PRO A 21 17.50 12.33 -1.34
C PRO A 21 18.43 11.40 -2.11
N SER A 22 18.25 10.10 -1.89
CA SER A 22 19.11 9.06 -2.43
C SER A 22 19.26 9.15 -3.97
N PRO A 23 20.48 9.34 -4.50
CA PRO A 23 20.70 9.37 -5.95
C PRO A 23 20.28 8.08 -6.64
N TRP A 24 20.48 6.92 -6.00
CA TRP A 24 20.10 5.64 -6.58
C TRP A 24 18.57 5.47 -6.59
N ALA A 25 17.84 5.98 -5.59
CA ALA A 25 16.38 5.89 -5.57
C ALA A 25 15.76 6.66 -6.75
N HIS A 26 16.33 7.79 -7.14
CA HIS A 26 15.90 8.51 -8.34
C HIS A 26 16.17 7.72 -9.63
N ALA A 27 17.33 7.07 -9.75
CA ALA A 27 17.67 6.24 -10.90
C ALA A 27 16.82 4.95 -10.98
N ALA A 28 16.55 4.31 -9.84
CA ALA A 28 15.82 3.05 -9.73
C ALA A 28 14.29 3.21 -9.78
N HIS A 29 13.74 4.36 -9.41
CA HIS A 29 12.29 4.57 -9.33
C HIS A 29 11.58 4.29 -10.67
N LYS A 30 12.08 4.86 -11.77
CA LYS A 30 11.48 4.67 -13.10
C LYS A 30 11.50 3.21 -13.58
N PRO A 31 12.64 2.49 -13.61
CA PRO A 31 12.65 1.09 -14.06
C PRO A 31 11.83 0.17 -13.15
N VAL A 32 11.87 0.35 -11.82
CA VAL A 32 11.05 -0.43 -10.88
C VAL A 32 9.57 -0.17 -11.10
N PHE A 33 9.17 1.08 -11.33
CA PHE A 33 7.78 1.40 -11.63
C PHE A 33 7.32 0.83 -12.98
N ILE A 34 8.16 0.86 -14.01
CA ILE A 34 7.85 0.22 -15.30
C ILE A 34 7.69 -1.30 -15.12
N ALA A 35 8.58 -1.95 -14.37
CA ALA A 35 8.47 -3.37 -14.07
C ALA A 35 7.15 -3.70 -13.34
N PHE A 36 6.76 -2.86 -12.37
CA PHE A 36 5.45 -2.97 -11.71
C PHE A 36 4.29 -2.82 -12.70
N LEU A 37 4.33 -1.83 -13.61
CA LEU A 37 3.28 -1.63 -14.61
C LEU A 37 3.15 -2.81 -15.59
N VAL A 38 4.27 -3.39 -16.01
CA VAL A 38 4.28 -4.60 -16.86
C VAL A 38 3.68 -5.78 -16.10
N CYS A 39 4.11 -6.01 -14.86
CA CYS A 39 3.55 -7.07 -14.01
C CYS A 39 2.04 -6.87 -13.76
N PHE A 40 1.63 -5.63 -13.50
CA PHE A 40 0.23 -5.25 -13.37
C PHE A 40 -0.56 -5.54 -14.64
N ALA A 41 -0.06 -5.14 -15.81
CA ALA A 41 -0.73 -5.39 -17.08
C ALA A 41 -0.89 -6.89 -17.34
N ILE A 42 0.16 -7.69 -17.10
CA ILE A 42 0.10 -9.15 -17.24
C ILE A 42 -0.94 -9.74 -16.28
N ALA A 43 -0.89 -9.40 -14.98
CA ALA A 43 -1.83 -9.91 -13.98
C ALA A 43 -3.28 -9.49 -14.29
N TRP A 44 -3.48 -8.25 -14.73
CA TRP A 44 -4.79 -7.70 -15.06
C TRP A 44 -5.37 -8.30 -16.35
N THR A 45 -4.56 -8.51 -17.38
CA THR A 45 -4.98 -9.24 -18.60
C THR A 45 -5.30 -10.69 -18.28
N ALA A 46 -4.48 -11.38 -17.49
CA ALA A 46 -4.76 -12.76 -17.07
C ALA A 46 -6.09 -12.84 -16.31
N LEU A 47 -6.35 -11.88 -15.41
CA LEU A 47 -7.62 -11.76 -14.70
C LEU A 47 -8.81 -11.58 -15.66
N LEU A 48 -8.69 -10.69 -16.66
CA LEU A 48 -9.75 -10.44 -17.66
C LEU A 48 -10.04 -11.64 -18.57
N LEU A 49 -9.03 -12.46 -18.86
CA LEU A 49 -9.17 -13.65 -19.69
C LEU A 49 -9.76 -14.84 -18.93
N GLY A 50 -10.13 -14.68 -17.65
CA GLY A 50 -10.57 -15.78 -16.79
C GLY A 50 -9.45 -16.77 -16.45
N GLY A 51 -8.21 -16.44 -16.82
CA GLY A 51 -7.05 -17.19 -16.36
C GLY A 51 -6.93 -17.02 -14.86
N SER A 52 -6.75 -18.12 -14.14
CA SER A 52 -6.27 -18.09 -12.77
C SER A 52 -4.74 -18.16 -12.83
N PRO A 53 -4.00 -17.04 -12.97
CA PRO A 53 -2.54 -17.08 -12.88
C PRO A 53 -2.08 -17.64 -11.53
N SER A 54 -2.96 -17.70 -10.51
CA SER A 54 -2.72 -18.40 -9.24
C SER A 54 -2.55 -19.92 -9.39
N GLU A 55 -3.21 -20.56 -10.34
CA GLU A 55 -3.08 -22.02 -10.55
C GLU A 55 -1.87 -22.33 -11.43
N ASP A 56 -1.71 -21.57 -12.53
CA ASP A 56 -0.62 -21.83 -13.46
C ASP A 56 0.71 -21.24 -12.96
N TRP A 57 0.72 -19.98 -12.50
CA TRP A 57 1.93 -19.24 -12.09
C TRP A 57 1.79 -18.61 -10.68
N PRO A 58 1.73 -19.42 -9.60
CA PRO A 58 1.52 -18.93 -8.22
C PRO A 58 2.48 -17.82 -7.78
N TRP A 59 3.71 -17.84 -8.30
CA TRP A 59 4.75 -16.86 -8.02
C TRP A 59 4.43 -15.44 -8.53
N LEU A 60 3.55 -15.28 -9.53
CA LEU A 60 3.15 -13.97 -10.04
C LEU A 60 2.45 -13.12 -8.98
N ASN A 61 1.61 -13.72 -8.13
CA ASN A 61 0.91 -12.99 -7.06
C ASN A 61 1.92 -12.41 -6.07
N GLY A 62 2.92 -13.22 -5.69
CA GLY A 62 4.02 -12.77 -4.84
C GLY A 62 4.86 -11.68 -5.49
N LEU A 63 5.23 -11.85 -6.77
CA LEU A 63 6.00 -10.86 -7.53
C LEU A 63 5.24 -9.53 -7.66
N PHE A 64 3.93 -9.58 -7.90
CA PHE A 64 3.07 -8.40 -8.00
C PHE A 64 3.14 -7.56 -6.72
N TRP A 65 2.98 -8.19 -5.55
CA TRP A 65 3.07 -7.52 -4.25
C TRP A 65 4.49 -7.07 -3.91
N LEU A 66 5.51 -7.83 -4.30
CA LEU A 66 6.91 -7.45 -4.13
C LEU A 66 7.26 -6.20 -4.95
N LEU A 67 6.84 -6.15 -6.22
CA LEU A 67 7.04 -5.00 -7.08
C LEU A 67 6.25 -3.79 -6.57
N ALA A 68 4.99 -3.97 -6.13
CA ALA A 68 4.18 -2.93 -5.49
C ALA A 68 4.90 -2.33 -4.27
N ALA A 69 5.40 -3.17 -3.36
CA ALA A 69 6.14 -2.74 -2.19
C ALA A 69 7.45 -2.02 -2.57
N THR A 70 8.20 -2.55 -3.53
CA THR A 70 9.48 -1.98 -3.97
C THR A 70 9.28 -0.62 -4.66
N THR A 71 8.23 -0.46 -5.49
CA THR A 71 7.92 0.82 -6.11
C THR A 71 7.42 1.86 -5.09
N SER A 72 6.73 1.42 -4.03
CA SER A 72 6.36 2.29 -2.90
C SER A 72 7.58 2.75 -2.11
N LEU A 73 8.51 1.85 -1.79
CA LEU A 73 9.74 2.17 -1.05
C LEU A 73 10.69 3.06 -1.86
N THR A 74 10.93 2.75 -3.12
CA THR A 74 11.74 3.60 -4.01
C THR A 74 11.11 4.98 -4.17
N GLY A 75 9.77 5.05 -4.29
CA GLY A 75 9.02 6.31 -4.28
C GLY A 75 9.22 7.12 -3.00
N LEU A 76 9.27 6.46 -1.84
CA LEU A 76 9.50 7.06 -0.53
C LEU A 76 10.97 7.49 -0.34
N ALA A 77 11.94 6.69 -0.81
CA ALA A 77 13.38 6.94 -0.73
C ALA A 77 13.85 8.16 -1.55
N ARG A 78 13.07 8.57 -2.56
CA ARG A 78 13.28 9.88 -3.24
C ARG A 78 13.00 11.09 -2.35
N ARG A 79 12.42 10.89 -1.15
CA ARG A 79 11.91 11.98 -0.31
C ARG A 79 12.43 11.95 1.13
N LEU A 80 12.90 10.81 1.59
CA LEU A 80 13.38 10.59 2.94
C LEU A 80 14.77 9.96 2.89
N PRO A 81 15.59 10.16 3.94
CA PRO A 81 16.84 9.41 4.09
C PRO A 81 16.61 7.90 4.01
N GLU A 82 17.51 7.19 3.35
CA GLU A 82 17.37 5.74 3.12
C GLU A 82 17.24 4.96 4.42
N GLN A 83 18.03 5.32 5.44
CA GLN A 83 17.98 4.70 6.76
C GLN A 83 16.57 4.78 7.36
N ASN A 84 15.88 5.91 7.20
CA ASN A 84 14.51 6.06 7.67
C ASN A 84 13.55 5.18 6.88
N VAL A 85 13.73 5.06 5.56
CA VAL A 85 12.91 4.20 4.71
C VAL A 85 13.10 2.73 5.07
N PHE A 86 14.34 2.28 5.26
CA PHE A 86 14.64 0.91 5.68
C PHE A 86 14.04 0.60 7.04
N ILE A 87 14.25 1.45 8.05
CA ILE A 87 13.68 1.21 9.39
C ILE A 87 12.16 1.20 9.33
N ALA A 88 11.53 2.15 8.62
CA ALA A 88 10.09 2.15 8.46
C ALA A 88 9.58 0.89 7.75
N ALA A 89 10.23 0.45 6.67
CA ALA A 89 9.88 -0.77 5.96
C ALA A 89 9.98 -2.01 6.86
N THR A 90 11.08 -2.16 7.59
CA THR A 90 11.30 -3.26 8.53
C THR A 90 10.25 -3.27 9.62
N LEU A 91 9.91 -2.11 10.20
CA LEU A 91 8.88 -2.00 11.23
C LEU A 91 7.48 -2.34 10.69
N ILE A 92 7.13 -1.86 9.49
CA ILE A 92 5.85 -2.21 8.85
C ILE A 92 5.76 -3.73 8.65
N VAL A 93 6.79 -4.34 8.06
CA VAL A 93 6.84 -5.78 7.82
C VAL A 93 6.79 -6.57 9.13
N ALA A 94 7.61 -6.22 10.12
CA ALA A 94 7.67 -6.93 11.40
C ALA A 94 6.35 -6.85 12.18
N VAL A 95 5.74 -5.66 12.29
CA VAL A 95 4.48 -5.47 13.01
C VAL A 95 3.34 -6.16 12.30
N SER A 96 3.20 -5.97 10.98
CA SER A 96 2.13 -6.59 10.19
C SER A 96 2.24 -8.11 10.19
N PHE A 97 3.44 -8.66 10.01
CA PHE A 97 3.67 -10.10 10.01
C PHE A 97 3.45 -10.71 11.39
N GLY A 98 3.93 -10.07 12.46
CA GLY A 98 3.70 -10.52 13.83
C GLY A 98 2.21 -10.56 14.18
N ILE A 99 1.45 -9.51 13.82
CA ILE A 99 0.00 -9.50 14.04
C ILE A 99 -0.69 -10.57 13.18
N ALA A 100 -0.27 -10.76 11.92
CA ALA A 100 -0.84 -11.78 11.06
C ALA A 100 -0.62 -13.20 11.61
N ILE A 101 0.56 -13.50 12.18
CA ILE A 101 0.85 -14.79 12.82
C ILE A 101 -0.07 -15.00 14.03
N MET A 102 -0.26 -13.97 14.85
CA MET A 102 -1.15 -14.05 16.01
C MET A 102 -2.61 -14.25 15.56
N ALA A 103 -3.04 -13.55 14.52
CA ALA A 103 -4.38 -13.66 13.96
C ALA A 103 -4.64 -15.02 13.30
N GLU A 104 -3.65 -15.64 12.65
CA GLU A 104 -3.79 -17.00 12.09
C GLU A 104 -4.02 -18.05 13.19
N LYS A 105 -3.40 -17.87 14.37
CA LYS A 105 -3.52 -18.82 15.48
C LYS A 105 -4.83 -18.70 16.26
N THR A 106 -5.42 -17.51 16.29
CA THR A 106 -6.57 -17.19 17.17
C THR A 106 -7.84 -16.82 16.42
N GLY A 107 -7.71 -16.46 15.15
CA GLY A 107 -8.79 -15.91 14.34
C GLY A 107 -9.50 -16.95 13.47
N PRO A 108 -10.72 -16.64 12.99
CA PRO A 108 -11.50 -17.51 12.12
C PRO A 108 -11.08 -17.41 10.64
N ARG A 109 -9.86 -16.92 10.34
CA ARG A 109 -9.39 -16.74 8.97
C ARG A 109 -8.37 -17.81 8.65
N THR A 110 -8.59 -18.52 7.55
CA THR A 110 -7.69 -19.57 7.08
C THR A 110 -7.08 -19.15 5.75
N TYR A 111 -5.76 -18.94 5.70
CA TYR A 111 -5.07 -18.64 4.44
C TYR A 111 -4.99 -19.88 3.53
N THR A 112 -4.98 -19.66 2.22
CA THR A 112 -4.72 -20.72 1.22
C THR A 112 -3.31 -20.58 0.63
N ALA A 113 -2.94 -21.49 -0.27
CA ALA A 113 -1.70 -21.40 -1.04
C ALA A 113 -1.79 -20.42 -2.22
N ALA A 114 -2.97 -19.88 -2.55
CA ALA A 114 -3.18 -19.09 -3.77
C ALA A 114 -2.45 -17.73 -3.76
N LEU A 115 -2.23 -17.16 -2.57
CA LEU A 115 -1.49 -15.90 -2.43
C LEU A 115 0.03 -16.12 -2.50
N GLY A 116 0.51 -17.27 -2.07
CA GLY A 116 1.92 -17.63 -2.00
C GLY A 116 2.21 -18.60 -0.84
N GLU A 117 3.46 -19.07 -0.79
CA GLU A 117 3.90 -19.97 0.28
C GLU A 117 3.77 -19.32 1.67
N LYS A 118 3.45 -20.15 2.66
CA LYS A 118 3.24 -19.73 4.04
C LYS A 118 4.55 -19.78 4.83
N ILE A 119 4.87 -18.69 5.51
CA ILE A 119 5.92 -18.62 6.53
C ILE A 119 5.21 -18.52 7.88
N LEU A 120 5.42 -19.51 8.76
CA LEU A 120 4.75 -19.59 10.07
C LEU A 120 3.21 -19.51 9.98
N GLY A 121 2.62 -20.09 8.93
CA GLY A 121 1.17 -20.10 8.68
C GLY A 121 0.64 -18.92 7.85
N VAL A 122 1.43 -17.85 7.70
CA VAL A 122 1.01 -16.62 6.99
C VAL A 122 1.70 -16.54 5.63
N PRO A 123 0.98 -16.26 4.52
CA PRO A 123 1.60 -16.05 3.22
C PRO A 123 2.61 -14.90 3.24
N TRP A 124 3.82 -15.12 2.72
CA TRP A 124 4.88 -14.11 2.70
C TRP A 124 4.52 -12.80 1.99
N PRO A 125 3.56 -12.72 1.04
CA PRO A 125 3.15 -11.45 0.45
C PRO A 125 2.33 -10.55 1.39
N ILE A 126 1.72 -11.09 2.46
CA ILE A 126 0.90 -10.31 3.41
C ILE A 126 1.64 -9.10 4.01
N PRO A 127 2.88 -9.21 4.53
CA PRO A 127 3.60 -8.04 5.02
C PRO A 127 3.97 -7.03 3.93
N LEU A 128 4.23 -7.49 2.69
CA LEU A 128 4.54 -6.60 1.55
C LEU A 128 3.30 -5.84 1.10
N PHE A 129 2.17 -6.53 1.13
CA PHE A 129 0.84 -5.97 0.98
C PHE A 129 0.61 -4.81 1.98
N TRP A 130 0.85 -5.04 3.28
CA TRP A 130 0.73 -4.00 4.32
C TRP A 130 1.67 -2.83 4.11
N LEU A 131 2.89 -3.10 3.61
CA LEU A 131 3.85 -2.07 3.25
C LEU A 131 3.30 -1.18 2.13
N ALA A 132 2.83 -1.78 1.04
CA ALA A 132 2.28 -1.03 -0.09
C ALA A 132 1.08 -0.18 0.34
N VAL A 133 0.15 -0.73 1.11
CA VAL A 133 -1.05 0.01 1.57
C VAL A 133 -0.69 1.13 2.53
N THR A 134 0.18 0.89 3.49
CA THR A 134 0.54 1.91 4.49
C THR A 134 1.31 3.06 3.86
N VAL A 135 2.32 2.76 3.02
CA VAL A 135 3.15 3.79 2.37
C VAL A 135 2.33 4.59 1.37
N ASN A 136 1.55 3.93 0.51
CA ASN A 136 0.74 4.62 -0.50
C ASN A 136 -0.44 5.36 0.13
N GLY A 137 -1.14 4.73 1.08
CA GLY A 137 -2.24 5.34 1.84
C GLY A 137 -1.79 6.61 2.55
N ARG A 138 -0.60 6.59 3.19
CA ARG A 138 -0.03 7.80 3.80
C ARG A 138 0.32 8.87 2.77
N GLY A 139 0.86 8.47 1.62
CA GLY A 139 1.12 9.38 0.50
C GLY A 139 -0.14 10.08 0.00
N VAL A 140 -1.22 9.31 -0.18
CA VAL A 140 -2.55 9.82 -0.56
C VAL A 140 -3.13 10.72 0.52
N ALA A 141 -3.08 10.32 1.79
CA ALA A 141 -3.52 11.15 2.91
C ALA A 141 -2.78 12.49 2.96
N ARG A 142 -1.47 12.51 2.70
CA ARG A 142 -0.69 13.76 2.61
C ARG A 142 -1.07 14.64 1.42
N LEU A 143 -1.51 14.07 0.31
CA LEU A 143 -2.02 14.82 -0.85
C LEU A 143 -3.38 15.45 -0.51
N ILE A 144 -4.31 14.68 0.05
CA ILE A 144 -5.62 15.16 0.51
C ILE A 144 -5.44 16.28 1.54
N MET A 145 -4.63 16.04 2.57
CA MET A 145 -4.45 16.96 3.70
C MET A 145 -3.52 18.14 3.38
N ARG A 146 -2.98 18.24 2.17
CA ARG A 146 -2.02 19.29 1.80
C ARG A 146 -2.49 20.73 2.09
N PRO A 147 -3.75 21.12 1.82
CA PRO A 147 -4.25 22.47 2.14
C PRO A 147 -4.19 22.81 3.63
N TRP A 148 -4.23 21.80 4.50
CA TRP A 148 -4.28 21.95 5.96
C TRP A 148 -2.95 21.68 6.67
N ARG A 149 -1.82 21.73 5.94
CA ARG A 149 -0.46 21.48 6.49
C ARG A 149 -0.05 22.38 7.65
N LYS A 150 -0.67 23.56 7.80
CA LYS A 150 -0.37 24.53 8.87
C LYS A 150 -1.12 24.26 10.18
N THR A 151 -2.03 23.28 10.21
CA THR A 151 -2.81 22.95 11.42
C THR A 151 -1.94 22.23 12.45
N THR A 152 -2.13 22.53 13.74
CA THR A 152 -1.36 21.95 14.86
C THR A 152 -1.41 20.42 14.89
N TYR A 153 -2.56 19.83 14.50
CA TYR A 153 -2.80 18.39 14.54
C TYR A 153 -2.61 17.70 13.17
N TYR A 154 -1.95 18.34 12.21
CA TYR A 154 -1.77 17.80 10.86
C TYR A 154 -1.25 16.35 10.84
N GLY A 155 -0.27 16.04 11.69
CA GLY A 155 0.30 14.68 11.79
C GLY A 155 -0.76 13.64 12.17
N PHE A 156 -1.57 13.92 13.19
CA PHE A 156 -2.65 13.03 13.63
C PHE A 156 -3.75 12.88 12.57
N TRP A 157 -4.10 13.95 11.87
CA TRP A 157 -5.05 13.87 10.75
C TRP A 157 -4.55 12.98 9.62
N VAL A 158 -3.25 13.07 9.28
CA VAL A 158 -2.65 12.19 8.27
C VAL A 158 -2.67 10.73 8.73
N ILE A 159 -2.37 10.46 10.00
CA ILE A 159 -2.45 9.10 10.56
C ILE A 159 -3.88 8.57 10.48
N GLY A 160 -4.85 9.30 11.03
CA GLY A 160 -6.26 8.89 11.03
C GLY A 160 -6.79 8.66 9.62
N LEU A 161 -6.51 9.57 8.69
CA LEU A 161 -6.90 9.41 7.29
C LEU A 161 -6.21 8.21 6.62
N THR A 162 -4.95 7.92 6.96
CA THR A 162 -4.26 6.72 6.44
C THR A 162 -4.92 5.45 6.94
N CYS A 163 -5.31 5.38 8.22
CA CYS A 163 -6.04 4.24 8.76
C CYS A 163 -7.40 4.06 8.09
N LEU A 164 -8.15 5.15 7.87
CA LEU A 164 -9.42 5.10 7.13
C LEU A 164 -9.21 4.62 5.69
N LEU A 165 -8.17 5.12 5.00
CA LEU A 165 -7.82 4.64 3.67
C LEU A 165 -7.50 3.14 3.67
N ALA A 166 -6.75 2.64 4.65
CA ALA A 166 -6.46 1.21 4.78
C ALA A 166 -7.73 0.37 4.93
N VAL A 167 -8.72 0.84 5.70
CA VAL A 167 -10.05 0.19 5.79
C VAL A 167 -10.79 0.22 4.46
N LEU A 168 -10.80 1.35 3.75
CA LEU A 168 -11.43 1.45 2.44
C LEU A 168 -10.79 0.50 1.42
N PHE A 169 -9.46 0.36 1.48
CA PHE A 169 -8.71 -0.58 0.67
C PHE A 169 -9.13 -2.02 0.98
N ASP A 170 -9.21 -2.37 2.27
CA ASP A 170 -9.64 -3.69 2.72
C ASP A 170 -11.07 -4.04 2.27
N SER A 171 -12.00 -3.09 2.34
CA SER A 171 -13.39 -3.31 1.89
C SER A 171 -13.50 -3.70 0.41
N GLY A 172 -12.58 -3.24 -0.44
CA GLY A 172 -12.48 -3.70 -1.84
C GLY A 172 -11.71 -5.01 -1.99
N LEU A 173 -10.71 -5.24 -1.13
CA LEU A 173 -9.86 -6.43 -1.13
C LEU A 173 -10.58 -7.68 -0.64
N GLU A 174 -11.37 -7.62 0.44
CA GLU A 174 -12.02 -8.79 1.03
C GLU A 174 -12.89 -9.60 0.05
N PRO A 175 -13.84 -9.01 -0.71
CA PRO A 175 -14.57 -9.75 -1.73
C PRO A 175 -13.65 -10.34 -2.81
N PHE A 176 -12.61 -9.61 -3.20
CA PHE A 176 -11.65 -10.08 -4.20
C PHE A 176 -10.85 -11.27 -3.67
N ALA A 177 -10.35 -11.19 -2.45
CA ALA A 177 -9.53 -12.22 -1.82
C ALA A 177 -10.34 -13.47 -1.51
N THR A 178 -11.61 -13.36 -1.11
CA THR A 178 -12.43 -14.50 -0.69
C THR A 178 -13.17 -15.16 -1.85
N ARG A 179 -13.65 -14.38 -2.83
CA ARG A 179 -14.49 -14.86 -3.95
C ARG A 179 -13.76 -14.99 -5.27
N VAL A 180 -12.82 -14.08 -5.59
CA VAL A 180 -12.16 -14.05 -6.90
C VAL A 180 -10.87 -14.87 -6.90
N LYS A 181 -10.02 -14.68 -5.88
CA LYS A 181 -8.68 -15.30 -5.82
C LYS A 181 -8.52 -16.36 -4.74
N HIS A 182 -9.52 -16.54 -3.88
CA HIS A 182 -9.50 -17.50 -2.78
C HIS A 182 -8.21 -17.47 -1.96
N TYR A 183 -7.66 -16.28 -1.69
CA TYR A 183 -6.44 -16.11 -0.89
C TYR A 183 -6.65 -16.54 0.57
N TRP A 184 -7.85 -16.33 1.10
CA TRP A 184 -8.26 -16.80 2.41
C TRP A 184 -9.77 -16.99 2.45
N PHE A 185 -10.20 -17.77 3.44
CA PHE A 185 -11.60 -17.95 3.77
C PHE A 185 -11.87 -17.55 5.22
N TRP A 186 -13.10 -17.11 5.47
CA TRP A 186 -13.59 -16.77 6.80
C TRP A 186 -14.51 -17.87 7.31
N GLU A 187 -14.11 -18.53 8.38
CA GLU A 187 -14.89 -19.53 9.13
C GLU A 187 -15.75 -18.85 10.19
N THR A 188 -16.52 -17.85 9.76
CA THR A 188 -17.37 -17.06 10.67
C THR A 188 -18.78 -17.65 10.70
N HIS A 189 -19.39 -17.71 11.88
CA HIS A 189 -20.77 -18.19 12.05
C HIS A 189 -21.76 -17.29 11.31
N GLY A 190 -22.79 -17.88 10.68
CA GLY A 190 -23.73 -17.18 9.79
C GLY A 190 -24.54 -16.03 10.44
N ASN A 191 -24.57 -15.94 11.77
CA ASN A 191 -25.30 -14.90 12.49
C ASN A 191 -24.47 -13.63 12.73
N ILE A 192 -23.19 -13.63 12.38
CA ILE A 192 -22.32 -12.46 12.57
C ILE A 192 -22.41 -11.57 11.32
N PRO A 193 -22.74 -10.28 11.47
CA PRO A 193 -22.73 -9.33 10.36
C PRO A 193 -21.40 -9.38 9.60
N SER A 194 -21.47 -9.55 8.29
CA SER A 194 -20.29 -9.70 7.43
C SER A 194 -20.41 -8.93 6.11
N TRP A 195 -19.26 -8.55 5.57
CA TRP A 195 -19.09 -7.98 4.24
C TRP A 195 -18.44 -9.03 3.35
N TYR A 196 -19.24 -9.67 2.48
CA TYR A 196 -18.75 -10.72 1.57
C TYR A 196 -17.95 -11.84 2.27
N SER A 197 -18.41 -12.30 3.43
CA SER A 197 -17.78 -13.26 4.37
C SER A 197 -16.84 -12.67 5.42
N ALA A 198 -16.26 -11.49 5.20
CA ALA A 198 -15.40 -10.84 6.19
C ALA A 198 -16.24 -10.26 7.34
N PRO A 199 -16.00 -10.64 8.61
CA PRO A 199 -16.73 -10.07 9.73
C PRO A 199 -16.38 -8.59 9.90
N TRP A 200 -17.33 -7.75 10.33
CA TRP A 200 -17.07 -6.30 10.47
C TRP A 200 -15.92 -5.96 11.42
N VAL A 201 -15.64 -6.83 12.39
CA VAL A 201 -14.49 -6.69 13.30
C VAL A 201 -13.14 -6.72 12.56
N ASN A 202 -13.07 -7.34 11.37
CA ASN A 202 -11.89 -7.31 10.52
C ASN A 202 -11.52 -5.88 10.14
N PHE A 203 -12.47 -5.06 9.70
CA PHE A 203 -12.21 -3.66 9.33
C PHE A 203 -11.73 -2.83 10.51
N LEU A 204 -12.24 -3.09 11.71
CA LEU A 204 -11.71 -2.49 12.94
C LEU A 204 -10.28 -2.96 13.22
N GLY A 205 -10.00 -4.25 13.01
CA GLY A 205 -8.66 -4.82 13.05
C GLY A 205 -7.71 -4.13 12.07
N TRP A 206 -8.13 -3.89 10.83
CA TRP A 206 -7.34 -3.16 9.83
C TRP A 206 -7.03 -1.74 10.25
N PHE A 207 -8.01 -1.03 10.83
CA PHE A 207 -7.80 0.29 11.38
C PHE A 207 -6.76 0.25 12.52
N ALA A 208 -6.90 -0.69 13.45
CA ALA A 208 -6.00 -0.83 14.61
C ALA A 208 -4.58 -1.23 14.20
N VAL A 209 -4.44 -2.14 13.24
CA VAL A 209 -3.14 -2.55 12.68
C VAL A 209 -2.48 -1.38 11.97
N ALA A 210 -3.19 -0.67 11.10
CA ALA A 210 -2.67 0.52 10.44
C ALA A 210 -2.25 1.59 11.47
N LEU A 211 -3.04 1.80 12.52
CA LEU A 211 -2.71 2.73 13.60
C LEU A 211 -1.44 2.30 14.36
N GLY A 212 -1.32 1.03 14.70
CA GLY A 212 -0.13 0.47 15.36
C GLY A 212 1.12 0.63 14.49
N ILE A 213 1.03 0.22 13.23
CA ILE A 213 2.11 0.39 12.25
C ILE A 213 2.52 1.87 12.14
N LEU A 214 1.56 2.79 12.00
CA LEU A 214 1.86 4.22 11.90
C LEU A 214 2.40 4.79 13.21
N GLY A 215 1.92 4.35 14.36
CA GLY A 215 2.45 4.73 15.67
C GLY A 215 3.94 4.41 15.78
N PHE A 216 4.33 3.20 15.36
CA PHE A 216 5.73 2.79 15.37
C PHE A 216 6.55 3.33 14.19
N THR A 217 5.98 3.73 13.07
CA THR A 217 6.79 4.11 11.89
C THR A 217 6.85 5.63 11.67
N THR A 218 5.91 6.38 12.23
CA THR A 218 5.81 7.84 12.03
C THR A 218 7.09 8.61 12.37
N PRO A 219 7.84 8.32 13.46
CA PRO A 219 9.07 9.04 13.77
C PRO A 219 10.10 9.00 12.64
N TRP A 220 10.16 7.89 11.89
CA TRP A 220 11.04 7.70 10.75
C TRP A 220 10.44 8.25 9.44
N LEU A 221 9.11 8.27 9.33
CA LEU A 221 8.40 8.79 8.16
C LEU A 221 8.26 10.33 8.13
N ILE A 222 8.70 11.02 9.19
CA ILE A 222 8.77 12.49 9.24
C ILE A 222 10.12 12.95 8.69
N ASN A 223 10.07 13.86 7.72
CA ASN A 223 11.27 14.52 7.24
C ASN A 223 11.69 15.58 8.28
N LYS A 224 12.83 15.34 8.95
CA LYS A 224 13.40 16.25 9.96
C LYS A 224 13.95 17.54 9.37
N GLN A 225 14.21 17.58 8.06
CA GLN A 225 14.70 18.74 7.33
C GLN A 225 13.70 19.11 6.23
N PRO A 226 12.72 19.99 6.52
CA PRO A 226 11.63 20.29 5.60
C PRO A 226 12.12 21.08 4.39
N VAL A 227 12.60 20.38 3.36
CA VAL A 227 12.85 20.94 2.03
C VAL A 227 11.54 20.97 1.26
N LYS A 228 11.27 22.05 0.53
CA LYS A 228 10.12 22.11 -0.40
C LYS A 228 10.28 21.03 -1.46
N GLN A 229 9.52 19.95 -1.34
CA GLN A 229 9.50 18.89 -2.34
C GLN A 229 8.35 19.10 -3.33
N PRO A 230 8.55 18.73 -4.60
CA PRO A 230 7.48 18.76 -5.59
C PRO A 230 6.32 17.83 -5.16
N THR A 231 5.13 18.17 -5.64
CA THR A 231 3.96 17.30 -5.58
C THR A 231 4.30 15.98 -6.26
N ASP A 232 4.01 14.86 -5.61
CA ASP A 232 4.23 13.56 -6.24
C ASP A 232 2.99 12.69 -6.06
N TYR A 233 2.43 12.34 -7.21
CA TYR A 233 1.20 11.59 -7.39
C TYR A 233 1.46 10.08 -7.45
N HIS A 234 2.72 9.63 -7.40
CA HIS A 234 3.07 8.21 -7.44
C HIS A 234 2.27 7.35 -6.43
N PRO A 235 2.11 7.76 -5.15
CA PRO A 235 1.27 7.01 -4.20
C PRO A 235 -0.19 6.88 -4.63
N LEU A 236 -0.75 7.94 -5.25
CA LEU A 236 -2.12 7.94 -5.76
C LEU A 236 -2.27 7.03 -6.98
N VAL A 237 -1.30 7.04 -7.89
CA VAL A 237 -1.32 6.16 -9.07
C VAL A 237 -1.29 4.70 -8.64
N LEU A 238 -0.38 4.32 -7.72
CA LEU A 238 -0.34 2.96 -7.19
C LEU A 238 -1.62 2.57 -6.46
N TRP A 239 -2.16 3.49 -5.64
CA TRP A 239 -3.43 3.29 -4.95
C TRP A 239 -4.56 2.92 -5.92
N LEU A 240 -4.73 3.73 -6.98
CA LEU A 240 -5.77 3.55 -7.97
C LEU A 240 -5.55 2.28 -8.80
N LEU A 241 -4.31 1.96 -9.18
CA LEU A 241 -4.01 0.72 -9.89
C LEU A 241 -4.36 -0.51 -9.06
N LEU A 242 -3.89 -0.59 -7.81
CA LEU A 242 -4.21 -1.71 -6.92
C LEU A 242 -5.73 -1.87 -6.71
N ASN A 243 -6.44 -0.76 -6.44
CA ASN A 243 -7.89 -0.81 -6.29
C ASN A 243 -8.62 -1.18 -7.59
N SER A 244 -8.13 -0.72 -8.74
CA SER A 244 -8.71 -1.08 -10.04
C SER A 244 -8.60 -2.58 -10.32
N TYR A 245 -7.48 -3.20 -9.92
CA TYR A 245 -7.30 -4.65 -10.03
C TYR A 245 -8.38 -5.42 -9.26
N PHE A 246 -8.65 -5.04 -8.01
CA PHE A 246 -9.71 -5.67 -7.22
C PHE A 246 -11.10 -5.38 -7.78
N THR A 247 -11.33 -4.13 -8.18
CA THR A 247 -12.62 -3.70 -8.74
C THR A 247 -12.95 -4.50 -10.00
N THR A 248 -11.97 -4.72 -10.89
CA THR A 248 -12.13 -5.57 -12.07
C THR A 248 -12.45 -7.01 -11.66
N GLY A 249 -11.69 -7.60 -10.73
CA GLY A 249 -11.96 -8.98 -10.29
C GLY A 249 -13.36 -9.13 -9.67
N ASN A 250 -13.75 -8.19 -8.81
CA ASN A 250 -15.08 -8.15 -8.21
C ASN A 250 -16.19 -8.00 -9.28
N ALA A 251 -15.94 -7.23 -10.34
CA ALA A 251 -16.89 -7.08 -11.44
C ALA A 251 -17.05 -8.36 -12.26
N LEU A 252 -15.95 -9.10 -12.49
CA LEU A 252 -16.00 -10.39 -13.19
C LEU A 252 -16.83 -11.43 -12.42
N GLU A 253 -16.75 -11.43 -11.09
CA GLU A 253 -17.58 -12.25 -10.20
C GLU A 253 -18.96 -11.64 -9.88
N GLN A 254 -19.38 -10.60 -10.61
CA GLN A 254 -20.69 -9.93 -10.45
C GLN A 254 -20.96 -9.36 -9.04
N LEU A 255 -19.92 -9.03 -8.28
CA LEU A 255 -20.01 -8.48 -6.92
C LEU A 255 -20.28 -6.97 -6.96
N TRP A 256 -21.42 -6.56 -7.52
CA TRP A 256 -21.71 -5.16 -7.87
C TRP A 256 -21.70 -4.18 -6.70
N HIS A 257 -22.06 -4.60 -5.48
CA HIS A 257 -21.97 -3.72 -4.31
C HIS A 257 -20.52 -3.39 -3.96
N ALA A 258 -19.62 -4.38 -4.02
CA ALA A 258 -18.19 -4.17 -3.85
C ALA A 258 -17.62 -3.27 -4.96
N VAL A 259 -18.02 -3.50 -6.22
CA VAL A 259 -17.62 -2.67 -7.36
C VAL A 259 -18.07 -1.21 -7.18
N ALA A 260 -19.35 -0.98 -6.87
CA ALA A 260 -19.89 0.35 -6.66
C ALA A 260 -19.19 1.06 -5.50
N PHE A 261 -18.99 0.36 -4.38
CA PHE A 261 -18.25 0.87 -3.23
C PHE A 261 -16.83 1.28 -3.61
N SER A 262 -16.06 0.39 -4.26
CA SER A 262 -14.69 0.65 -4.67
C SER A 262 -14.60 1.81 -5.67
N LEU A 263 -15.50 1.90 -6.65
CA LEU A 263 -15.52 3.00 -7.61
C LEU A 263 -15.79 4.35 -6.94
N VAL A 264 -16.81 4.41 -6.08
CA VAL A 264 -17.15 5.65 -5.35
C VAL A 264 -16.01 6.06 -4.41
N ALA A 265 -15.46 5.12 -3.64
CA ALA A 265 -14.35 5.39 -2.74
C ALA A 265 -13.11 5.91 -3.49
N ASN A 266 -12.73 5.26 -4.59
CA ASN A 266 -11.56 5.68 -5.38
C ASN A 266 -11.79 7.00 -6.10
N LEU A 267 -13.01 7.29 -6.57
CA LEU A 267 -13.36 8.59 -7.13
C LEU A 267 -13.21 9.70 -6.09
N ILE A 268 -13.77 9.51 -4.89
CA ILE A 268 -13.63 10.45 -3.78
C ILE A 268 -12.15 10.68 -3.45
N VAL A 269 -11.38 9.60 -3.26
CA VAL A 269 -9.95 9.67 -2.96
C VAL A 269 -9.19 10.43 -4.05
N ALA A 270 -9.44 10.13 -5.33
CA ALA A 270 -8.79 10.80 -6.45
C ALA A 270 -9.13 12.30 -6.50
N VAL A 271 -10.41 12.66 -6.36
CA VAL A 271 -10.87 14.05 -6.38
C VAL A 271 -10.23 14.85 -5.25
N TYR A 272 -10.27 14.35 -4.02
CA TYR A 272 -9.69 15.04 -2.87
C TYR A 272 -8.16 15.09 -2.95
N ALA A 273 -7.49 14.04 -3.42
CA ALA A 273 -6.05 14.02 -3.56
C ALA A 273 -5.57 15.00 -4.64
N VAL A 274 -6.22 15.03 -5.81
CA VAL A 274 -5.90 15.96 -6.90
C VAL A 274 -6.22 17.40 -6.50
N ARG A 275 -7.36 17.64 -5.85
CA ARG A 275 -7.71 18.97 -5.34
C ARG A 275 -6.68 19.43 -4.32
N GLY A 276 -6.36 18.62 -3.32
CA GLY A 276 -5.37 18.95 -2.29
C GLY A 276 -3.98 19.16 -2.87
N ALA A 277 -3.61 18.42 -3.90
CA ALA A 277 -2.32 18.52 -4.56
C ALA A 277 -2.08 19.85 -5.32
N ARG A 278 -3.15 20.55 -5.74
CA ARG A 278 -3.11 21.84 -6.44
C ARG A 278 -2.91 23.06 -5.51
N TRP A 279 -3.06 22.89 -4.19
CA TRP A 279 -2.79 23.92 -3.18
C TRP A 279 -1.32 23.96 -2.74
#